data_AF-A0AAN0MEX4-F1
#
_entry.id   AF-A0AAN0MEX4-F1
#
_cell.length_a   1.000
_cell.length_b   1.000
_cell.length_c   1.000
_cell.angle_alpha   90.00
_cell.angle_beta   90.00
_cell.angle_gamma   90.00
#
_symmetry.space_group_name_H-M   'P 1'
#
loop_
_entity.id
_entity.type
_entity.pdbx_description
1 polymer ?
#
loop_
_entity_poly.entity_id
_entity_poly.type
_entity_poly.pdbx_seq_one_letter_code
_entity_poly.pdbx_strand_id
1 'polypeptide(L)'
;MIWLSLALSGLAAGIAGASEVAGPLGQLQRSVATGYGYAAIIVAYVGGLRPIGIIASSFLISVLYIGGDSATVSAGLPVAAVEVFQGMLLCFYLLTFTLIRFRIQITRGATT
;
A
#
# COMPACT_ATOMS: atom_id res chain seq x y z
N MET A 1 -12.53 -20.18 18.44
CA MET A 1 -12.58 -19.47 17.15
C MET A 1 -11.32 -18.65 16.87
N ILE A 2 -10.74 -17.95 17.86
CA ILE A 2 -9.53 -17.13 17.67
C ILE A 2 -8.32 -17.94 17.18
N TRP A 3 -8.04 -19.11 17.76
CA TRP A 3 -6.93 -19.98 17.37
C TRP A 3 -6.99 -20.44 15.90
N LEU A 4 -8.18 -20.77 15.40
CA LEU A 4 -8.35 -21.23 14.03
C LEU A 4 -8.19 -20.07 13.03
N SER A 5 -8.66 -18.87 13.38
CA SER A 5 -8.41 -17.66 12.58
C SER A 5 -6.93 -17.29 12.54
N LEU A 6 -6.21 -17.37 13.66
CA LEU A 6 -4.75 -17.14 13.69
C LEU A 6 -4.00 -18.18 12.84
N ALA A 7 -4.35 -19.47 12.99
CA ALA A 7 -3.73 -20.53 12.21
C ALA A 7 -3.97 -20.32 10.71
N LEU A 8 -5.20 -20.00 10.29
CA LEU A 8 -5.55 -19.82 8.88
C LEU A 8 -4.89 -18.57 8.27
N SER A 9 -4.87 -17.45 9.00
CA SER A 9 -4.18 -16.22 8.54
C SER A 9 -2.66 -16.41 8.48
N GLY A 10 -2.08 -17.11 9.44
CA GLY A 10 -0.65 -17.42 9.46
C GLY A 10 -0.24 -18.33 8.30
N LEU A 11 -1.07 -19.33 7.99
CA LEU A 11 -0.86 -20.22 6.85
C LEU A 11 -0.94 -19.45 5.52
N ALA A 12 -1.95 -18.59 5.35
CA ALA A 12 -2.09 -17.75 4.16
C ALA A 12 -0.91 -16.79 3.96
N ALA A 13 -0.47 -16.11 5.03
CA ALA A 13 0.72 -15.24 4.99
C ALA A 13 2.00 -16.04 4.68
N GLY A 14 2.14 -17.25 5.23
CA GLY A 14 3.25 -18.15 4.96
C GLY A 14 3.31 -18.60 3.50
N ILE A 15 2.17 -18.98 2.90
CA ILE A 15 2.11 -19.36 1.47
C ILE A 15 2.47 -18.17 0.58
N ALA A 16 1.96 -16.97 0.89
CA ALA A 16 2.29 -15.77 0.13
C ALA A 16 3.81 -15.50 0.14
N GLY A 17 4.44 -15.50 1.33
CA GLY A 17 5.89 -15.33 1.44
C GLY A 17 6.70 -16.43 0.76
N ALA A 18 6.28 -17.69 0.90
CA ALA A 18 6.94 -18.82 0.24
C ALA A 18 6.86 -18.71 -1.30
N SER A 19 5.74 -18.24 -1.85
CA SER A 19 5.56 -18.03 -3.29
C SER A 19 6.45 -16.94 -3.87
N GLU A 20 6.75 -15.90 -3.09
CA GLU A 20 7.64 -14.81 -3.50
C GLU A 20 9.11 -15.24 -3.50
N VAL A 21 9.53 -16.01 -2.49
CA VAL A 21 10.91 -16.54 -2.39
C VAL A 21 11.17 -17.65 -3.41
N ALA A 22 10.20 -18.56 -3.61
CA ALA A 22 10.34 -19.68 -4.55
C ALA A 22 10.15 -19.30 -6.03
N GLY A 23 9.56 -18.13 -6.29
CA GLY A 23 9.30 -17.63 -7.64
C GLY A 23 10.43 -16.73 -8.18
N PRO A 24 10.23 -15.40 -8.22
CA PRO A 24 11.08 -14.49 -8.99
C PRO A 24 12.51 -14.30 -8.48
N LEU A 25 12.80 -14.50 -7.18
CA LEU A 25 14.14 -14.27 -6.65
C LEU A 25 15.08 -15.48 -6.76
N GLY A 26 14.57 -16.72 -6.73
CA GLY A 26 15.36 -17.96 -6.82
C GLY A 26 16.49 -18.12 -5.77
N GLN A 27 16.65 -17.16 -4.87
CA GLN A 27 17.68 -17.04 -3.85
C GLN A 27 17.07 -16.48 -2.57
N LEU A 28 17.52 -16.98 -1.41
CA LEU A 28 17.19 -16.41 -0.10
C LEU A 28 17.90 -15.07 0.08
N GLN A 29 17.43 -14.04 -0.60
CA GLN A 29 17.90 -12.67 -0.38
C GLN A 29 17.38 -12.21 0.99
N ARG A 30 18.23 -11.69 1.87
CA ARG A 30 17.80 -11.18 3.19
C ARG A 30 16.85 -9.97 3.10
N SER A 31 16.63 -9.45 1.89
CA SER A 31 15.89 -8.23 1.58
C SER A 31 14.66 -8.48 0.70
N VAL A 32 14.06 -9.68 0.74
CA VAL A 32 12.83 -9.96 -0.03
C VAL A 32 11.71 -8.99 0.32
N ALA A 33 11.57 -8.66 1.61
CA ALA A 33 10.44 -7.87 2.13
C ALA A 33 10.71 -6.35 2.27
N THR A 34 11.91 -5.87 1.92
CA THR A 34 12.27 -4.47 2.16
C THR A 34 11.50 -3.57 1.20
N GLY A 35 10.45 -2.92 1.68
CA GLY A 35 9.60 -2.00 0.90
C GLY A 35 8.17 -2.50 0.66
N TYR A 36 7.93 -3.81 0.56
CA TYR A 36 6.57 -4.35 0.34
C TYR A 36 5.60 -4.02 1.49
N GLY A 37 6.09 -3.95 2.73
CA GLY A 37 5.28 -3.54 3.88
C GLY A 37 4.78 -2.09 3.78
N TYR A 38 5.60 -1.18 3.23
CA TYR A 38 5.19 0.21 3.00
C TYR A 38 4.12 0.28 1.90
N ALA A 39 4.32 -0.42 0.79
CA ALA A 39 3.31 -0.53 -0.27
C ALA A 39 2.00 -1.16 0.24
N ALA A 40 2.07 -2.16 1.14
CA ALA A 40 0.90 -2.80 1.73
C ALA A 40 0.05 -1.84 2.58
N ILE A 41 0.67 -0.89 3.28
CA ILE A 41 -0.05 0.16 4.02
C ILE A 41 -0.87 1.00 3.03
N ILE A 42 -0.28 1.40 1.91
CA ILE A 42 -0.95 2.22 0.89
C ILE A 42 -2.16 1.47 0.31
N VAL A 43 -1.96 0.21 -0.07
CA VAL A 43 -3.03 -0.65 -0.58
C VAL A 43 -4.19 -0.79 0.41
N ALA A 44 -3.88 -0.97 1.70
CA ALA A 44 -4.90 -1.13 2.73
C ALA A 44 -5.76 0.13 2.90
N TYR A 45 -5.14 1.31 2.86
CA TYR A 45 -5.85 2.57 2.95
C TYR A 45 -6.65 2.88 1.68
N VAL A 46 -6.03 2.79 0.49
CA VAL A 46 -6.70 3.05 -0.80
C VAL A 46 -7.86 2.06 -1.03
N GLY A 47 -7.72 0.81 -0.57
CA GLY A 47 -8.76 -0.21 -0.63
C GLY A 47 -9.90 -0.03 0.39
N GLY A 48 -9.84 1.01 1.23
CA GLY A 48 -10.89 1.35 2.19
C GLY A 48 -11.13 0.27 3.26
N LEU A 49 -10.09 -0.49 3.64
CA LEU A 49 -10.16 -1.64 4.57
C LEU A 49 -11.16 -2.74 4.19
N ARG A 50 -11.62 -2.78 2.93
CA ARG A 50 -12.54 -3.80 2.43
C ARG A 50 -11.77 -4.84 1.61
N PRO A 51 -12.03 -6.16 1.77
CA PRO A 51 -11.25 -7.20 1.09
C PRO A 51 -11.27 -7.09 -0.43
N ILE A 52 -12.43 -6.76 -1.02
CA ILE A 52 -12.56 -6.53 -2.47
C ILE A 52 -11.80 -5.27 -2.92
N GLY A 53 -11.79 -4.22 -2.11
CA GLY A 53 -11.06 -3.00 -2.40
C GLY A 53 -9.54 -3.20 -2.35
N ILE A 54 -9.06 -4.07 -1.46
CA ILE A 54 -7.64 -4.45 -1.35
C ILE A 54 -7.15 -5.14 -2.62
N ILE A 55 -7.95 -6.04 -3.21
CA ILE A 55 -7.57 -6.76 -4.44
C ILE A 55 -7.43 -5.78 -5.62
N ALA A 56 -8.37 -4.84 -5.78
CA ALA A 56 -8.28 -3.84 -6.85
C ALA A 56 -7.11 -2.86 -6.62
N SER A 57 -6.89 -2.46 -5.36
CA SER A 57 -5.82 -1.53 -5.00
C SER A 57 -4.44 -2.16 -5.10
N SER A 58 -4.29 -3.44 -4.78
CA SER A 58 -3.02 -4.16 -4.94
C SER A 58 -2.66 -4.29 -6.42
N PHE A 59 -3.63 -4.50 -7.31
CA PHE A 59 -3.38 -4.48 -8.75
C PHE A 59 -2.86 -3.11 -9.21
N LEU A 60 -3.50 -2.02 -8.80
CA LEU A 60 -3.05 -0.66 -9.11
C LEU A 60 -1.63 -0.38 -8.58
N ILE A 61 -1.33 -0.77 -7.33
CA ILE A 61 -0.01 -0.54 -6.76
C ILE A 61 1.06 -1.38 -7.46
N SER A 62 0.75 -2.62 -7.84
CA SER A 62 1.69 -3.49 -8.56
C SER A 62 2.04 -2.92 -9.93
N VAL A 63 1.05 -2.39 -10.65
CA VAL A 63 1.27 -1.69 -11.93
C VAL A 63 2.13 -0.44 -11.72
N LEU A 64 1.85 0.36 -10.66
CA LEU A 64 2.65 1.54 -10.34
C LEU A 64 4.09 1.18 -9.95
N TYR A 65 4.29 0.08 -9.25
CA TYR A 65 5.61 -0.39 -8.82
C TYR A 65 6.47 -0.82 -10.02
N ILE A 66 5.93 -1.71 -10.86
CA ILE A 66 6.61 -2.20 -12.07
C ILE A 66 6.78 -1.09 -13.11
N GLY A 67 5.76 -0.25 -13.27
CA GLY A 67 5.82 0.93 -14.13
C GLY A 67 6.80 1.99 -13.63
N GLY A 68 6.91 2.15 -12.31
CA GLY A 68 7.88 3.03 -11.65
C GLY A 68 9.31 2.56 -11.86
N ASP A 69 9.57 1.26 -11.69
CA ASP A 69 10.87 0.64 -11.98
C ASP A 69 11.25 0.83 -13.46
N SER A 70 10.31 0.56 -14.38
CA SER A 70 10.49 0.78 -15.81
C SER A 70 10.76 2.25 -16.16
N ALA A 71 10.11 3.19 -15.45
CA ALA A 71 10.32 4.62 -15.61
C ALA A 71 11.67 5.07 -15.05
N THR A 72 12.15 4.48 -13.95
CA THR A 72 13.50 4.75 -13.43
C THR A 72 14.58 4.28 -14.41
N VAL A 73 14.38 3.13 -15.06
CA VAL A 73 15.30 2.61 -16.09
C VAL A 73 15.26 3.44 -17.37
N SER A 74 14.07 3.85 -17.82
CA SER A 74 13.92 4.56 -19.11
C SER A 74 14.21 6.06 -19.04
N ALA A 75 13.85 6.72 -17.93
CA ALA A 75 14.01 8.15 -17.74
C ALA A 75 15.25 8.53 -16.91
N GLY A 76 16.01 7.55 -16.42
CA GLY A 76 17.20 7.77 -15.58
C GLY A 76 16.88 8.42 -14.23
N LEU A 77 15.63 8.30 -13.76
CA LEU A 77 15.18 8.91 -12.51
C LEU A 77 15.68 8.10 -11.30
N PRO A 78 16.02 8.75 -10.18
CA PRO A 78 16.40 8.05 -8.96
C PRO A 78 15.22 7.23 -8.41
N VAL A 79 15.52 6.04 -7.85
CA VAL A 79 14.52 5.11 -7.25
C VAL A 79 13.65 5.80 -6.19
N ALA A 80 14.22 6.78 -5.49
CA ALA A 80 13.50 7.60 -4.52
C ALA A 80 12.26 8.32 -5.11
N ALA A 81 12.25 8.63 -6.40
CA ALA A 81 11.10 9.27 -7.05
C ALA A 81 9.84 8.38 -7.02
N VAL A 82 10.01 7.07 -7.17
CA VAL A 82 8.91 6.09 -7.13
C VAL A 82 8.35 5.99 -5.71
N GLU A 83 9.22 5.98 -4.70
CA GLU A 83 8.81 5.96 -3.29
C GLU A 83 8.08 7.24 -2.88
N VAL A 84 8.57 8.41 -3.31
CA VAL A 84 7.89 9.69 -3.07
C VAL A 84 6.51 9.71 -3.71
N PHE A 85 6.37 9.18 -4.93
CA PHE A 85 5.08 9.12 -5.62
C PHE A 85 4.08 8.21 -4.89
N GLN A 86 4.53 7.06 -4.39
CA GLN A 86 3.74 6.16 -3.55
C GLN A 86 3.29 6.85 -2.24
N GLY A 87 4.19 7.60 -1.59
CA GLY A 87 3.86 8.37 -0.40
C GLY A 87 2.88 9.51 -0.67
N MET A 88 3.02 10.21 -1.80
CA MET A 88 2.08 11.27 -2.21
C MET A 88 0.68 10.71 -2.43
N LEU A 89 0.53 9.54 -3.05
CA LEU A 89 -0.76 8.86 -3.19
C LEU A 89 -1.45 8.63 -1.85
N LEU A 90 -0.71 8.10 -0.88
CA LEU A 90 -1.22 7.89 0.47
C LEU A 90 -1.60 9.22 1.15
N CYS A 91 -0.75 10.24 1.05
CA CYS A 91 -1.03 11.57 1.59
C CYS A 91 -2.31 12.18 0.99
N PHE A 92 -2.49 12.12 -0.33
CA PHE A 92 -3.71 12.61 -0.97
C PHE A 92 -4.96 11.85 -0.54
N TYR A 93 -4.86 10.52 -0.40
CA TYR A 93 -5.96 9.71 0.09
C TYR A 93 -6.32 10.07 1.54
N LEU A 94 -5.35 10.14 2.45
CA LEU A 94 -5.57 10.53 3.85
C LEU A 94 -6.10 11.96 3.97
N LEU A 95 -5.58 12.90 3.17
CA LEU A 95 -6.03 14.29 3.15
C LEU A 95 -7.50 14.36 2.74
N THR A 96 -7.87 13.70 1.64
CA THR A 96 -9.25 13.66 1.14
C THR A 96 -10.17 12.98 2.14
N PHE A 97 -9.76 11.86 2.71
CA PHE A 97 -10.52 11.13 3.72
C PHE A 97 -10.77 11.98 4.97
N THR A 98 -9.73 12.68 5.45
CA THR A 98 -9.82 13.60 6.58
C THR A 98 -10.73 14.78 6.27
N LEU A 99 -10.61 15.38 5.08
CA LEU A 99 -11.40 16.53 4.67
C LEU A 99 -12.90 16.20 4.54
N ILE A 100 -13.24 15.00 4.07
CA ILE A 100 -14.64 14.54 3.97
C ILE A 100 -15.24 14.26 5.36
N ARG A 101 -14.44 13.67 6.28
CA ARG A 101 -14.89 13.36 7.65
C ARG A 101 -14.96 14.57 8.56
N PHE A 102 -14.03 15.51 8.44
CA PHE A 102 -14.13 16.80 9.10
C PHE A 102 -15.14 17.64 8.34
N ARG A 103 -16.43 17.52 8.69
CA ARG A 103 -17.43 18.51 8.28
C ARG A 103 -16.98 19.82 8.90
N ILE A 104 -16.32 20.67 8.10
CA ILE A 104 -15.83 21.98 8.51
C ILE A 104 -17.06 22.81 8.89
N GLN A 105 -17.48 22.72 10.16
CA GLN A 105 -18.46 23.61 10.74
C GLN A 105 -17.69 24.88 11.11
N ILE A 106 -17.56 25.79 10.15
CA ILE A 106 -17.22 27.18 10.43
C ILE A 106 -18.40 27.75 11.20
N THR A 107 -18.40 27.58 12.53
CA THR A 107 -19.21 28.41 13.42
C THR A 107 -18.65 29.82 13.26
N ARG A 108 -19.31 30.63 12.44
CA ARG A 108 -19.17 32.08 12.50
C ARG A 108 -19.52 32.48 13.93
N GLY A 109 -18.54 33.01 14.66
CA GLY A 109 -18.78 33.59 15.98
C GLY A 109 -19.91 34.60 15.87
N ALA A 110 -21.02 34.32 16.56
CA ALA A 110 -22.04 35.29 16.82
C ALA A 110 -21.36 36.45 17.56
N THR A 111 -21.30 37.61 16.93
CA THR A 111 -20.87 38.85 17.56
C THR A 111 -22.08 39.77 17.56
N THR A 112 -22.68 39.87 18.74
CA THR A 112 -23.55 40.92 19.30
C THR A 112 -24.85 41.27 18.59
#